data_AF-A0A1H8TF45-F1
#
_entry.id   AF-A0A1H8TF45-F1
#
_cell.length_a   1.000
_cell.length_b   1.000
_cell.length_c   1.000
_cell.angle_alpha   90.00
_cell.angle_beta   90.00
_cell.angle_gamma   90.00
#
_symmetry.space_group_name_H-M   'P 1'
#
loop_
_entity.id
_entity.type
_entity.pdbx_description
1 polymer ?
#
loop_
_entity_poly.entity_id
_entity_poly.type
_entity_poly.pdbx_seq_one_letter_code
_entity_poly.pdbx_strand_id
1 'polypeptide(L)'
;MQRHCLNQKELARRWGISHRTLERWRYTGQGPVFLKLGGRVLYRLADVETFEQSQLQLALTIRNAIARAERSSRRLTADPARAANQTAAVRGAHRAC
;
A
#
# COMPACT_ATOMS: atom_id res chain seq x y z
N MET A 1 -31.29 -4.99 -12.38
CA MET A 1 -30.17 -4.66 -11.44
C MET A 1 -30.14 -5.70 -10.33
N GLN A 2 -29.54 -6.86 -10.57
CA GLN A 2 -29.48 -7.93 -9.56
C GLN A 2 -28.52 -7.49 -8.44
N ARG A 3 -29.08 -7.06 -7.31
CA ARG A 3 -28.31 -6.75 -6.10
C ARG A 3 -27.83 -8.08 -5.51
N HIS A 4 -26.71 -8.59 -5.98
CA HIS A 4 -26.05 -9.76 -5.39
C HIS A 4 -25.51 -9.37 -4.01
N CYS A 5 -26.09 -9.96 -2.97
CA CYS A 5 -25.59 -9.89 -1.60
C CYS A 5 -24.87 -11.21 -1.32
N LEU A 6 -23.65 -11.12 -0.82
CA LEU A 6 -22.82 -12.26 -0.44
C LEU A 6 -22.98 -12.52 1.06
N ASN A 7 -23.14 -13.78 1.43
CA ASN A 7 -23.05 -14.18 2.82
C ASN A 7 -21.57 -14.26 3.25
N GLN A 8 -21.32 -14.26 4.56
CA GLN A 8 -19.95 -14.33 5.12
C GLN A 8 -19.13 -15.50 4.55
N LYS A 9 -19.74 -16.68 4.40
CA LYS A 9 -19.06 -17.86 3.84
C LYS A 9 -18.73 -17.72 2.36
N GLU A 10 -19.57 -17.03 1.60
CA GLU A 10 -19.36 -16.81 0.16
C GLU A 10 -18.26 -15.78 -0.06
N LEU A 11 -18.28 -14.68 0.70
CA LEU A 11 -17.21 -13.69 0.69
C LEU A 11 -15.87 -14.31 1.09
N ALA A 12 -15.86 -15.12 2.16
CA ALA A 12 -14.68 -15.87 2.60
C ALA A 12 -14.12 -16.77 1.49
N ARG A 13 -14.98 -17.50 0.77
CA ARG A 13 -14.58 -18.34 -0.37
C ARG A 13 -14.02 -17.52 -1.51
N ARG A 14 -14.65 -16.39 -1.87
CA ARG A 14 -14.19 -15.50 -2.95
C ARG A 14 -12.79 -14.96 -2.66
N TRP A 15 -12.51 -14.58 -1.43
CA TRP A 15 -11.21 -14.03 -1.01
C TRP A 15 -10.19 -15.10 -0.61
N GLY A 16 -10.59 -16.37 -0.51
CA GLY A 16 -9.73 -17.45 -0.03
C GLY A 16 -9.31 -17.32 1.44
N ILE A 17 -10.07 -16.56 2.25
CA ILE A 17 -9.79 -16.38 3.68
C ILE A 17 -10.76 -17.18 4.55
N SER A 18 -10.36 -17.46 5.79
CA SER A 18 -11.28 -18.07 6.75
C SER A 18 -12.42 -17.11 7.11
N HIS A 19 -13.64 -17.63 7.19
CA HIS A 19 -14.79 -16.86 7.69
C HIS A 19 -14.56 -16.32 9.11
N ARG A 20 -13.70 -16.97 9.91
CA ARG A 20 -13.27 -16.49 11.24
C ARG A 20 -12.49 -15.18 11.18
N THR A 21 -11.74 -14.95 10.10
CA THR A 21 -11.06 -13.66 9.86
C THR A 21 -12.09 -12.54 9.69
N LEU A 22 -13.17 -12.80 8.93
CA LEU A 22 -14.29 -11.86 8.78
C LEU A 22 -15.07 -11.63 10.09
N GLU A 23 -15.09 -12.60 11.01
CA GLU A 23 -15.63 -12.39 12.37
C GLU A 23 -14.75 -11.44 13.17
N ARG A 24 -13.45 -11.70 13.22
CA ARG A 24 -12.48 -10.84 13.91
C ARG A 24 -12.56 -9.41 13.40
N TRP A 25 -12.56 -9.24 12.08
CA TRP A 25 -12.66 -7.95 11.41
C TRP A 25 -13.89 -7.15 11.85
N ARG A 26 -15.05 -7.81 12.01
CA ARG A 26 -16.26 -7.16 12.53
C ARG A 26 -16.08 -6.62 13.95
N TYR A 27 -15.40 -7.33 14.82
CA TYR A 27 -15.13 -6.85 16.19
C TYR A 27 -14.11 -5.71 16.22
N THR A 28 -13.11 -5.76 15.35
CA THR A 28 -12.07 -4.71 15.27
C THR A 28 -12.49 -3.50 14.44
N GLY A 29 -13.70 -3.50 13.86
CA GLY A 29 -14.16 -2.44 12.95
C GLY A 29 -13.37 -2.37 11.64
N GLN A 30 -12.75 -3.47 11.23
CA GLN A 30 -12.00 -3.58 9.98
C GLN A 30 -12.85 -4.30 8.92
N GLY A 31 -12.63 -4.00 7.65
CA GLY A 31 -13.27 -4.71 6.54
C GLY A 31 -14.41 -3.94 5.83
N PRO A 32 -15.07 -4.59 4.86
CA PRO A 32 -16.15 -3.99 4.09
C PRO A 32 -17.42 -3.81 4.92
N VAL A 33 -18.26 -2.85 4.50
CA VAL A 33 -19.55 -2.58 5.14
C VAL A 33 -20.43 -3.82 5.09
N PHE A 34 -21.08 -4.12 6.22
CA PHE A 34 -21.95 -5.27 6.37
C PHE A 34 -23.37 -4.84 6.77
N LEU A 35 -24.36 -5.59 6.32
CA LEU A 35 -25.75 -5.46 6.73
C LEU A 35 -26.11 -6.60 7.67
N LYS A 36 -26.71 -6.24 8.81
CA LYS A 36 -27.28 -7.19 9.76
C LYS A 36 -28.78 -7.31 9.49
N LEU A 37 -29.21 -8.45 8.97
CA LEU A 37 -30.59 -8.73 8.59
C LEU A 37 -31.06 -10.04 9.23
N GLY A 38 -32.02 -9.98 10.14
CA GLY A 38 -32.65 -11.18 10.74
C GLY A 38 -31.66 -12.16 11.39
N GLY A 39 -30.59 -11.65 12.02
CA GLY A 39 -29.54 -12.47 12.63
C GLY A 39 -28.45 -12.97 11.66
N ARG A 40 -28.55 -12.65 10.37
CA ARG A 40 -27.51 -12.94 9.37
C ARG A 40 -26.72 -11.69 9.02
N VAL A 41 -25.48 -11.89 8.59
CA VAL A 41 -24.59 -10.83 8.12
C VAL A 41 -24.38 -10.99 6.62
N LEU A 42 -24.75 -9.96 5.88
CA LEU A 42 -24.66 -9.91 4.42
C LEU A 42 -23.74 -8.77 3.98
N TYR A 43 -23.00 -9.01 2.93
CA TYR A 43 -22.11 -8.05 2.29
C TYR A 43 -22.64 -7.74 0.90
N ARG A 44 -22.84 -6.46 0.59
CA ARG A 44 -23.20 -6.10 -0.79
C ARG A 44 -21.94 -6.16 -1.64
N LEU A 45 -22.09 -6.68 -2.85
CA LEU A 45 -20.97 -6.82 -3.78
C LEU A 45 -20.34 -5.46 -4.11
N ALA A 46 -21.14 -4.40 -4.23
CA ALA A 46 -20.65 -3.03 -4.44
C ALA A 46 -19.78 -2.50 -3.28
N ASP A 47 -20.16 -2.80 -2.03
CA ASP A 47 -19.41 -2.36 -0.85
C ASP A 47 -18.09 -3.14 -0.73
N VAL A 48 -18.11 -4.43 -1.11
CA VAL A 48 -16.92 -5.28 -1.20
C VAL A 48 -15.94 -4.74 -2.24
N GLU A 49 -16.39 -4.41 -3.44
CA GLU A 49 -15.55 -3.83 -4.51
C GLU A 49 -14.97 -2.48 -4.11
N THR A 50 -15.78 -1.61 -3.48
CA THR A 50 -15.32 -0.31 -2.97
C THR A 50 -14.21 -0.50 -1.92
N PHE A 51 -14.35 -1.51 -1.06
CA PHE A 51 -13.33 -1.86 -0.09
C PHE A 51 -12.04 -2.36 -0.76
N GLU A 52 -12.14 -3.26 -1.75
CA GLU A 52 -11.00 -3.76 -2.52
C GLU A 52 -10.23 -2.60 -3.17
N GLN A 53 -10.92 -1.66 -3.80
CA GLN A 53 -10.31 -0.47 -4.39
C GLN A 53 -9.61 0.40 -3.35
N SER A 54 -10.25 0.62 -2.21
CA SER A 54 -9.67 1.40 -1.11
C SER A 54 -8.38 0.75 -0.57
N GLN A 55 -8.36 -0.58 -0.42
CA GLN A 55 -7.16 -1.31 0.00
C GLN A 55 -6.02 -1.21 -1.03
N LEU A 56 -6.34 -1.28 -2.33
CA LEU A 56 -5.35 -1.09 -3.39
C LEU A 56 -4.75 0.32 -3.35
N GLN A 57 -5.57 1.36 -3.17
CA GLN A 57 -5.09 2.75 -3.05
C GLN A 57 -4.21 2.95 -1.82
N LEU A 58 -4.58 2.36 -0.68
CA LEU A 58 -3.76 2.38 0.54
C LEU A 58 -2.39 1.74 0.28
N ALA A 59 -2.36 0.56 -0.34
CA ALA A 59 -1.12 -0.14 -0.65
C ALA A 59 -0.20 0.67 -1.57
N LEU A 60 -0.74 1.32 -2.61
CA LEU A 60 0.01 2.21 -3.48
C LEU A 60 0.55 3.43 -2.74
N THR A 61 -0.26 4.01 -1.86
CA THR A 61 0.13 5.17 -1.05
C THR A 61 1.29 4.83 -0.13
N ILE A 62 1.19 3.71 0.59
CA ILE A 62 2.26 3.21 1.46
C ILE A 62 3.54 2.94 0.66
N ARG A 63 3.43 2.24 -0.49
CA ARG A 63 4.57 1.98 -1.38
C ARG A 63 5.26 3.27 -1.81
N ASN A 64 4.49 4.28 -2.20
CA ASN A 64 5.01 5.58 -2.63
C ASN A 64 5.66 6.35 -1.48
N ALA A 65 5.09 6.28 -0.27
CA ALA A 65 5.66 6.89 0.92
C ALA A 65 7.02 6.26 1.26
N ILE A 66 7.12 4.93 1.23
CA ILE A 66 8.38 4.20 1.45
C ILE A 66 9.43 4.61 0.40
N ALA A 67 9.06 4.61 -0.88
CA ALA A 67 9.98 5.00 -1.96
C ALA A 67 10.45 6.47 -1.89
N ARG A 68 9.69 7.36 -1.24
CA ARG A 68 10.11 8.74 -0.95
C ARG A 68 11.06 8.78 0.26
N ALA A 69 10.75 8.04 1.32
CA ALA A 69 11.59 7.93 2.51
C ALA A 69 12.97 7.34 2.18
N GLU A 70 13.03 6.27 1.40
CA GLU A 70 14.28 5.65 0.93
C GLU A 70 15.15 6.59 0.07
N ARG A 71 14.53 7.50 -0.68
CA ARG A 71 15.25 8.52 -1.45
C ARG A 71 15.86 9.59 -0.56
N SER A 72 15.16 9.98 0.50
CA SER A 72 15.66 10.92 1.50
C SER A 72 16.82 10.31 2.29
N SER A 73 16.70 9.05 2.72
CA SER A 73 17.77 8.37 3.46
C SER A 73 19.03 8.17 2.63
N ARG A 74 18.90 7.78 1.33
CA ARG A 74 20.03 7.68 0.39
C ARG A 74 20.80 9.00 0.20
N ARG A 75 20.12 10.16 0.26
CA ARG A 75 20.79 11.46 0.19
C ARG A 75 21.60 11.79 1.43
N LEU A 76 21.16 11.33 2.61
CA LEU A 76 21.86 11.55 3.87
C LEU A 76 23.09 10.63 4.01
N THR A 77 23.03 9.43 3.42
CA THR A 77 24.16 8.49 3.38
C THR A 77 25.09 8.70 2.18
N ALA A 78 24.83 9.69 1.31
CA ALA A 78 25.79 10.11 0.31
C ALA A 78 26.96 10.76 1.04
N ASP A 79 28.03 10.00 1.22
CA ASP A 79 29.23 10.43 1.94
C ASP A 79 29.79 11.72 1.29
N PRO A 80 29.74 12.89 1.99
CA PRO A 80 30.19 14.16 1.43
C PRO A 80 31.70 14.15 1.12
N ALA A 81 32.46 13.18 1.66
CA ALA A 81 33.90 13.08 1.44
C ALA A 81 34.30 12.70 -0.01
N ARG A 82 33.40 12.11 -0.81
CA ARG A 82 33.73 11.68 -2.19
C ARG A 82 33.40 12.70 -3.29
N ALA A 83 32.56 13.69 -3.00
CA ALA A 83 32.16 14.72 -3.97
C ALA A 83 33.19 15.85 -4.12
N ALA A 84 34.03 16.09 -3.10
CA ALA A 84 35.02 17.18 -3.12
C ALA A 84 36.27 16.92 -3.99
N ASN A 85 36.50 15.68 -4.44
CA ASN A 85 37.77 15.30 -5.07
C ASN A 85 37.75 15.32 -6.62
N GLN A 86 36.70 15.86 -7.25
CA GLN A 86 36.55 15.90 -8.71
C GLN A 86 36.77 17.29 -9.34
N THR A 87 36.79 18.36 -8.54
CA THR A 87 36.97 19.75 -9.03
C THR A 87 38.42 20.21 -9.13
N ALA A 88 39.40 19.40 -8.72
CA ALA A 88 40.82 19.79 -8.67
C ALA A 88 41.66 19.40 -9.92
N ALA A 89 41.07 18.78 -10.95
CA ALA A 89 41.82 18.20 -12.07
C ALA A 89 41.79 19.00 -13.40
N VAL A 90 41.42 20.28 -13.39
CA VAL A 90 41.42 21.12 -14.62
C VAL A 90 42.21 22.42 -14.42
N ARG A 91 43.46 22.35 -13.95
CA ARG A 91 44.48 23.39 -14.16
C ARG A 91 45.87 22.77 -14.16
N GLY A 92 46.38 22.43 -15.33
CA GLY A 92 47.73 21.86 -15.44
C GLY A 92 48.21 21.54 -16.85
N ALA A 93 47.71 22.23 -17.87
CA ALA A 93 48.31 22.21 -19.20
C ALA A 93 48.79 23.62 -19.50
N HIS A 94 50.07 23.89 -19.22
CA HIS A 94 50.91 24.87 -19.92
C HIS A 94 52.27 24.92 -19.20
N ARG A 95 53.21 24.10 -19.67
CA ARG A 95 54.63 24.45 -19.57
C ARG A 95 55.24 24.23 -20.94
N ALA A 96 55.52 25.36 -21.58
CA ALA A 96 56.20 25.50 -22.85
C ALA A 96 57.66 25.04 -22.75
N CYS A 97 58.18 24.58 -23.89
CA CYS A 97 59.60 24.46 -24.19
C CYS A 97 60.29 25.83 -24.20
#